data_AF-A0A1C3TPQ8-F1
#
_entry.id   AF-A0A1C3TPQ8-F1
#
_cell.length_a   1.000
_cell.length_b   1.000
_cell.length_c   1.000
_cell.angle_alpha   90.00
_cell.angle_beta   90.00
_cell.angle_gamma   90.00
#
_symmetry.space_group_name_H-M   'P 1'
#
loop_
_entity.id
_entity.type
_entity.pdbx_description
1 polymer ?
#
loop_
_entity_poly.entity_id
_entity_poly.type
_entity_poly.pdbx_seq_one_letter_code
_entity_poly.pdbx_strand_id
1 'polypeptide(L)'
;MANAADGSTRYRSVQAAVGTSDSGTVTVRAAQFQARTLAIVNSYVEGTYASSNQSAVALALRGDKAVLGNVALTGNQDILLVSAASAKKVIRAFFKGGSIEGGTDFIFGSSVTVFSGSSIRYTATRRGAGNGGVIFAPSTRPGSGYGFLAVASSFDAVGGAAANTVSLGRAWDESVGSLPNYVNGSSPNGKVVIRESSLGAHVRKSAPWKASTVGRPYCSSGCTQSVNRFYEYANSGAGSAD
;
A
#
# COMPACT_ATOMS: atom_id res chain seq x y z
N MET A 1 50.23 -26.66 -28.57
CA MET A 1 49.74 -25.41 -29.19
C MET A 1 48.27 -25.28 -28.85
N ALA A 2 47.89 -24.11 -28.35
CA ALA A 2 46.57 -23.77 -27.84
C ALA A 2 45.49 -23.73 -28.93
N ASN A 3 44.23 -23.91 -28.51
CA ASN A 3 43.03 -23.16 -28.93
C ASN A 3 41.80 -23.90 -28.35
N ALA A 4 40.76 -23.29 -27.80
CA ALA A 4 40.50 -22.03 -27.11
C ALA A 4 39.12 -22.29 -26.47
N ALA A 5 38.92 -21.89 -25.23
CA ALA A 5 37.66 -22.10 -24.54
C ALA A 5 36.52 -21.31 -25.22
N ASP A 6 35.45 -21.99 -25.64
CA ASP A 6 34.16 -21.35 -25.94
C ASP A 6 33.58 -20.84 -24.61
N GLY A 7 33.88 -19.59 -24.32
CA GLY A 7 33.40 -18.84 -23.17
C GLY A 7 31.97 -18.32 -23.31
N SER A 8 31.07 -19.04 -23.96
CA SER A 8 29.64 -18.69 -23.95
C SER A 8 28.93 -19.18 -22.68
N THR A 9 29.38 -18.67 -21.53
CA THR A 9 28.49 -18.54 -20.36
C THR A 9 27.29 -17.74 -20.83
N ARG A 10 26.16 -18.41 -21.08
CA ARG A 10 24.86 -17.77 -21.28
C ARG A 10 24.51 -17.04 -19.98
N TYR A 11 25.00 -15.83 -19.81
CA TYR A 11 24.37 -14.86 -18.95
C TYR A 11 22.94 -14.73 -19.48
N ARG A 12 21.97 -15.34 -18.78
CA ARG A 12 20.57 -14.96 -18.95
C ARG A 12 20.56 -13.45 -18.88
N SER A 13 20.04 -12.78 -19.90
CA SER A 13 19.83 -11.34 -19.89
C SER A 13 19.21 -10.96 -18.55
N VAL A 14 19.95 -10.21 -17.74
CA VAL A 14 19.50 -9.71 -16.44
C VAL A 14 18.57 -8.54 -16.74
N GLN A 15 17.36 -8.83 -17.24
CA GLN A 15 16.41 -7.79 -17.61
C GLN A 15 14.93 -8.24 -17.61
N ALA A 16 14.58 -9.24 -16.80
CA ALA A 16 13.17 -9.44 -16.45
C ALA A 16 12.92 -8.72 -15.12
N ALA A 17 12.20 -7.60 -15.16
CA ALA A 17 11.67 -7.01 -13.94
C ALA A 17 10.81 -8.06 -13.22
N VAL A 18 11.09 -8.34 -11.95
CA VAL A 18 10.34 -9.35 -11.16
C VAL A 18 8.88 -8.94 -10.93
N GLY A 19 8.58 -7.64 -11.06
CA GLY A 19 7.26 -7.08 -10.82
C GLY A 19 6.94 -6.93 -9.34
N THR A 20 5.93 -6.11 -9.03
CA THR A 20 5.55 -5.73 -7.65
C THR A 20 5.23 -6.94 -6.78
N SER A 21 4.52 -7.94 -7.33
CA SER A 21 4.06 -9.09 -6.54
C SER A 21 5.20 -10.01 -6.08
N ASP A 22 6.32 -10.01 -6.79
CA ASP A 22 7.48 -10.87 -6.52
C ASP A 22 8.69 -10.07 -6.00
N SER A 23 8.54 -8.76 -5.72
CA SER A 23 9.59 -7.94 -5.10
C SER A 23 9.63 -8.01 -3.56
N GLY A 24 8.78 -8.86 -2.96
CA GLY A 24 8.65 -9.02 -1.51
C GLY A 24 9.92 -9.54 -0.85
N THR A 25 10.52 -8.78 0.08
CA THR A 25 11.58 -9.30 0.99
C THR A 25 11.11 -10.56 1.69
N VAL A 26 9.85 -10.57 2.16
CA VAL A 26 9.17 -11.75 2.69
C VAL A 26 7.83 -11.93 1.98
N THR A 27 7.59 -13.12 1.43
CA THR A 27 6.28 -13.52 0.89
C THR A 27 5.70 -14.69 1.68
N VAL A 28 4.57 -14.47 2.33
CA VAL A 28 3.87 -15.46 3.15
C VAL A 28 2.67 -16.01 2.39
N ARG A 29 2.74 -17.28 2.00
CA ARG A 29 1.62 -17.99 1.33
C ARG A 29 0.77 -18.84 2.28
N ALA A 30 1.31 -19.18 3.46
CA ALA A 30 0.63 -20.00 4.44
C ALA A 30 -0.46 -19.22 5.21
N ALA A 31 -1.57 -19.89 5.51
CA ALA A 31 -2.58 -19.35 6.42
C ALA A 31 -2.06 -19.36 7.88
N GLN A 32 -2.64 -18.51 8.72
CA GLN A 32 -2.36 -18.42 10.16
C GLN A 32 -0.91 -18.06 10.51
N PHE A 33 -0.18 -17.45 9.58
CA PHE A 33 1.16 -16.94 9.83
C PHE A 33 1.16 -15.92 10.97
N GLN A 34 2.16 -16.01 11.84
CA GLN A 34 2.38 -15.06 12.91
C GLN A 34 3.81 -14.53 12.88
N ALA A 35 3.97 -13.23 13.08
CA ALA A 35 5.26 -12.61 13.35
C ALA A 35 5.14 -11.62 14.50
N ARG A 36 6.17 -11.56 15.34
CA ARG A 36 6.20 -10.70 16.52
C ARG A 36 7.58 -10.08 16.72
N THR A 37 7.61 -8.80 17.07
CA THR A 37 8.84 -8.10 17.52
C THR A 37 10.02 -8.27 16.56
N LEU A 38 9.82 -7.87 15.30
CA LEU A 38 10.87 -7.88 14.28
C LEU A 38 10.65 -6.77 13.25
N ALA A 39 11.70 -6.47 12.49
CA ALA A 39 11.63 -5.57 11.35
C ALA A 39 11.75 -6.35 10.03
N ILE A 40 10.94 -5.97 9.04
CA ILE A 40 11.07 -6.43 7.65
C ILE A 40 11.24 -5.18 6.79
N VAL A 41 12.36 -5.11 6.08
CA VAL A 41 12.75 -3.93 5.32
C VAL A 41 12.91 -4.31 3.85
N ASN A 42 12.40 -3.48 2.96
CA ASN A 42 12.86 -3.46 1.58
C ASN A 42 13.72 -2.21 1.38
N SER A 43 15.03 -2.43 1.21
CA SER A 43 16.03 -1.37 1.11
C SER A 43 16.24 -0.86 -0.31
N TYR A 44 15.44 -1.30 -1.29
CA TYR A 44 15.53 -0.81 -2.67
C TYR A 44 15.52 0.71 -2.71
N VAL A 45 16.38 1.34 -3.51
CA VAL A 45 16.43 2.80 -3.70
C VAL A 45 15.84 3.13 -5.07
N GLU A 46 14.85 4.02 -5.10
CA GLU A 46 14.20 4.40 -6.35
C GLU A 46 15.19 5.11 -7.28
N GLY A 47 15.12 4.81 -8.57
CA GLY A 47 16.04 5.30 -9.58
C GLY A 47 17.32 4.48 -9.73
N THR A 48 17.58 3.49 -8.86
CA THR A 48 18.74 2.59 -9.00
C THR A 48 18.69 1.76 -10.30
N TYR A 49 17.49 1.41 -10.76
CA TYR A 49 17.31 0.70 -12.04
C TYR A 49 16.36 1.47 -12.95
N ALA A 50 16.67 1.48 -14.25
CA ALA A 50 15.85 2.09 -15.30
C ALA A 50 14.55 1.29 -15.49
N SER A 51 13.52 1.65 -14.72
CA SER A 51 12.18 1.07 -14.75
C SER A 51 11.16 2.16 -14.48
N SER A 52 10.02 2.13 -15.16
CA SER A 52 8.87 2.99 -14.83
C SER A 52 8.18 2.55 -13.53
N ASN A 53 8.38 1.30 -13.09
CA ASN A 53 7.89 0.77 -11.83
C ASN A 53 9.03 0.66 -10.82
N GLN A 54 8.91 1.38 -9.70
CA GLN A 54 9.90 1.45 -8.63
C GLN A 54 9.41 0.78 -7.33
N SER A 55 8.31 0.01 -7.41
CA SER A 55 7.71 -0.71 -6.27
C SER A 55 8.64 -1.76 -5.67
N ALA A 56 8.67 -1.82 -4.34
CA ALA A 56 9.56 -2.70 -3.61
C ALA A 56 8.92 -3.16 -2.29
N VAL A 57 8.30 -4.34 -2.33
CA VAL A 57 7.49 -4.87 -1.23
C VAL A 57 8.40 -5.34 -0.09
N ALA A 58 8.13 -4.90 1.14
CA ALA A 58 8.77 -5.47 2.33
C ALA A 58 8.09 -6.78 2.72
N LEU A 59 6.75 -6.76 2.82
CA LEU A 59 5.95 -7.94 3.21
C LEU A 59 4.77 -8.14 2.27
N ALA A 60 4.71 -9.30 1.63
CA ALA A 60 3.57 -9.78 0.87
C ALA A 60 2.84 -10.90 1.63
N LEU A 61 1.64 -10.61 2.13
CA LEU A 61 0.75 -11.58 2.76
C LEU A 61 -0.27 -12.09 1.74
N ARG A 62 -0.21 -13.40 1.45
CA ARG A 62 -1.10 -14.12 0.53
C ARG A 62 -1.99 -15.16 1.22
N GLY A 63 -1.63 -15.59 2.42
CA GLY A 63 -2.41 -16.52 3.24
C GLY A 63 -3.44 -15.83 4.14
N ASP A 64 -4.51 -16.55 4.49
CA ASP A 64 -5.57 -16.04 5.36
C ASP A 64 -5.20 -16.09 6.85
N LYS A 65 -5.79 -15.20 7.66
CA LYS A 65 -5.64 -15.11 9.13
C LYS A 65 -4.22 -14.82 9.61
N ALA A 66 -3.49 -13.94 8.93
CA ALA A 66 -2.18 -13.51 9.41
C ALA A 66 -2.31 -12.61 10.67
N VAL A 67 -1.39 -12.75 11.63
CA VAL A 67 -1.32 -11.89 12.83
C VAL A 67 0.09 -11.33 13.00
N LEU A 68 0.22 -10.02 12.98
CA LEU A 68 1.48 -9.29 13.14
C LEU A 68 1.42 -8.46 14.41
N GLY A 69 2.28 -8.75 15.38
CA GLY A 69 2.32 -8.05 16.67
C GLY A 69 3.63 -7.30 16.86
N ASN A 70 3.59 -5.98 16.96
CA ASN A 70 4.80 -5.15 17.10
C ASN A 70 5.84 -5.42 16.00
N VAL A 71 5.39 -5.49 14.76
CA VAL A 71 6.27 -5.65 13.58
C VAL A 71 6.54 -4.26 12.99
N ALA A 72 7.78 -4.01 12.56
CA ALA A 72 8.15 -2.82 11.81
C ALA A 72 8.32 -3.17 10.32
N LEU A 73 7.61 -2.49 9.44
CA LEU A 73 7.76 -2.60 7.98
C LEU A 73 8.31 -1.27 7.43
N THR A 74 9.38 -1.33 6.64
CA THR A 74 10.02 -0.10 6.11
C THR A 74 10.38 -0.25 4.63
N GLY A 75 10.12 0.80 3.87
CA GLY A 75 10.64 1.01 2.51
C GLY A 75 10.15 2.34 1.95
N ASN A 76 9.91 2.43 0.64
CA ASN A 76 9.26 3.59 0.01
C ASN A 76 7.94 3.27 -0.71
N GLN A 77 7.96 2.72 -1.92
CA GLN A 77 6.74 2.41 -2.66
C GLN A 77 6.29 0.95 -2.44
N ASP A 78 4.99 0.75 -2.16
CA ASP A 78 4.32 -0.56 -2.09
C ASP A 78 4.84 -1.50 -0.98
N ILE A 79 4.82 -1.10 0.29
CA ILE A 79 5.54 -1.81 1.38
C ILE A 79 4.82 -3.04 1.92
N LEU A 80 3.52 -2.92 2.17
CA LEU A 80 2.69 -4.00 2.68
C LEU A 80 1.63 -4.36 1.63
N LEU A 81 1.84 -5.51 0.97
CA LEU A 81 0.87 -6.12 0.09
C LEU A 81 0.05 -7.16 0.85
N VAL A 82 -1.26 -6.93 1.02
CA VAL A 82 -2.16 -7.93 1.61
C VAL A 82 -3.26 -8.26 0.60
N SER A 83 -3.08 -9.34 -0.14
CA SER A 83 -4.02 -9.75 -1.19
C SER A 83 -3.86 -11.24 -1.48
N ALA A 84 -4.97 -11.97 -1.59
CA ALA A 84 -4.94 -13.37 -2.01
C ALA A 84 -4.32 -13.49 -3.41
N ALA A 85 -3.72 -14.63 -3.73
CA ALA A 85 -3.25 -14.90 -5.09
C ALA A 85 -4.41 -15.00 -6.10
N SER A 86 -5.60 -15.37 -5.64
CA SER A 86 -6.81 -15.47 -6.47
C SER A 86 -7.79 -14.37 -6.11
N ALA A 87 -8.30 -13.63 -7.10
CA ALA A 87 -9.33 -12.61 -6.91
C ALA A 87 -10.67 -13.14 -6.37
N LYS A 88 -10.88 -14.48 -6.41
CA LYS A 88 -12.05 -15.15 -5.84
C LYS A 88 -11.97 -15.33 -4.31
N LYS A 89 -10.81 -15.08 -3.71
CA LYS A 89 -10.58 -15.27 -2.27
C LYS A 89 -10.35 -13.94 -1.58
N VAL A 90 -10.98 -13.77 -0.44
CA VAL A 90 -10.68 -12.68 0.51
C VAL A 90 -9.87 -13.28 1.65
N ILE A 91 -8.74 -12.67 1.96
CA ILE A 91 -7.89 -13.04 3.11
C ILE A 91 -8.00 -11.98 4.20
N ARG A 92 -7.66 -12.38 5.42
CA ARG A 92 -7.69 -11.53 6.62
C ARG A 92 -6.31 -11.37 7.22
N ALA A 93 -6.03 -10.17 7.74
CA ALA A 93 -4.83 -9.92 8.54
C ALA A 93 -5.15 -9.00 9.73
N PHE A 94 -4.42 -9.18 10.82
CA PHE A 94 -4.49 -8.33 12.00
C PHE A 94 -3.09 -7.80 12.33
N PHE A 95 -2.91 -6.49 12.28
CA PHE A 95 -1.69 -5.79 12.64
C PHE A 95 -1.95 -5.04 13.96
N LYS A 96 -1.25 -5.43 15.02
CA LYS A 96 -1.41 -4.88 16.37
C LYS A 96 -0.12 -4.24 16.84
N GLY A 97 -0.15 -2.93 17.10
CA GLY A 97 1.05 -2.17 17.41
C GLY A 97 1.97 -2.05 16.19
N GLY A 98 3.26 -1.81 16.44
CA GLY A 98 4.29 -1.76 15.41
C GLY A 98 4.19 -0.55 14.48
N SER A 99 4.95 -0.58 13.38
CA SER A 99 5.03 0.54 12.45
C SER A 99 5.06 0.11 10.99
N ILE A 100 4.52 0.95 10.11
CA ILE A 100 4.62 0.81 8.66
C ILE A 100 5.08 2.15 8.11
N GLU A 101 6.28 2.19 7.53
CA GLU A 101 6.88 3.39 6.95
C GLU A 101 7.00 3.27 5.42
N GLY A 102 6.50 4.28 4.70
CA GLY A 102 6.59 4.35 3.24
C GLY A 102 6.22 5.71 2.65
N GLY A 103 6.39 5.84 1.34
CA GLY A 103 6.18 7.07 0.58
C GLY A 103 4.93 7.04 -0.31
N THR A 104 4.70 5.96 -1.04
CA THR A 104 3.59 5.85 -2.01
C THR A 104 2.93 4.48 -1.93
N ASP A 105 1.59 4.46 -1.87
CA ASP A 105 0.74 3.27 -1.86
C ASP A 105 1.23 2.18 -0.89
N PHE A 106 1.85 2.59 0.22
CA PHE A 106 2.68 1.69 0.99
C PHE A 106 1.88 0.66 1.81
N ILE A 107 0.56 0.80 1.87
CA ILE A 107 -0.37 -0.24 2.35
C ILE A 107 -1.42 -0.50 1.27
N PHE A 108 -1.38 -1.66 0.62
CA PHE A 108 -2.18 -1.91 -0.57
C PHE A 108 -2.64 -3.38 -0.69
N GLY A 109 -3.69 -3.57 -1.49
CA GLY A 109 -4.27 -4.89 -1.76
C GLY A 109 -5.75 -5.04 -1.42
N SER A 110 -6.25 -6.27 -1.55
CA SER A 110 -7.68 -6.57 -1.61
C SER A 110 -8.26 -7.22 -0.35
N SER A 111 -7.45 -7.36 0.71
CA SER A 111 -7.82 -8.08 1.94
C SER A 111 -8.73 -7.31 2.88
N VAL A 112 -9.20 -8.02 3.91
CA VAL A 112 -9.75 -7.43 5.13
C VAL A 112 -8.63 -7.34 6.16
N THR A 113 -8.15 -6.13 6.43
CA THR A 113 -7.01 -5.92 7.34
C THR A 113 -7.34 -4.87 8.38
N VAL A 114 -7.07 -5.18 9.64
CA VAL A 114 -7.18 -4.21 10.74
C VAL A 114 -5.79 -3.85 11.23
N PHE A 115 -5.51 -2.55 11.28
CA PHE A 115 -4.34 -1.92 11.90
C PHE A 115 -4.83 -1.27 13.21
N SER A 116 -4.37 -1.78 14.34
CA SER A 116 -4.84 -1.38 15.66
C SER A 116 -3.67 -0.95 16.53
N GLY A 117 -3.69 0.29 17.03
CA GLY A 117 -2.57 0.80 17.82
C GLY A 117 -1.28 0.98 17.02
N SER A 118 -1.35 1.10 15.70
CA SER A 118 -0.18 1.09 14.82
C SER A 118 0.33 2.49 14.51
N SER A 119 1.64 2.61 14.28
CA SER A 119 2.24 3.83 13.72
C SER A 119 2.31 3.72 12.19
N ILE A 120 1.58 4.56 11.49
CA ILE A 120 1.55 4.64 10.02
C ILE A 120 2.33 5.89 9.62
N ARG A 121 3.52 5.70 9.05
CA ARG A 121 4.51 6.76 8.88
C ARG A 121 4.78 7.07 7.43
N TYR A 122 4.51 8.31 7.01
CA TYR A 122 4.97 8.79 5.73
C TYR A 122 6.47 9.16 5.78
N THR A 123 7.25 8.76 4.78
CA THR A 123 8.66 9.18 4.65
C THR A 123 8.86 10.10 3.46
N ALA A 124 9.31 11.33 3.72
CA ALA A 124 9.69 12.29 2.69
C ALA A 124 11.15 12.12 2.23
N THR A 125 11.93 11.24 2.86
CA THR A 125 13.39 11.12 2.66
C THR A 125 13.80 10.91 1.21
N ARG A 126 12.98 10.21 0.41
CA ARG A 126 13.27 9.94 -1.02
C ARG A 126 12.53 10.84 -1.99
N ARG A 127 11.32 11.24 -1.61
CA ARG A 127 10.44 12.04 -2.48
C ARG A 127 10.69 13.53 -2.30
N GLY A 128 11.34 13.97 -1.22
CA GLY A 128 11.47 15.37 -0.85
C GLY A 128 10.25 15.88 -0.08
N ALA A 129 10.48 16.90 0.76
CA ALA A 129 9.51 17.42 1.73
C ALA A 129 8.15 17.83 1.11
N GLY A 130 8.15 18.45 -0.07
CA GLY A 130 6.94 19.02 -0.69
C GLY A 130 6.15 18.09 -1.61
N ASN A 131 6.71 16.94 -2.00
CA ASN A 131 6.12 16.13 -3.09
C ASN A 131 4.95 15.26 -2.63
N GLY A 132 4.84 15.00 -1.33
CA GLY A 132 3.78 14.19 -0.74
C GLY A 132 3.74 12.76 -1.28
N GLY A 133 2.69 12.04 -0.85
CA GLY A 133 2.54 10.62 -1.09
C GLY A 133 1.11 10.15 -0.91
N VAL A 134 0.91 8.84 -0.95
CA VAL A 134 -0.37 8.18 -0.70
C VAL A 134 -0.15 7.03 0.27
N ILE A 135 -0.98 6.94 1.31
CA ILE A 135 -0.83 5.92 2.35
C ILE A 135 -1.48 4.61 1.92
N PHE A 136 -2.81 4.61 1.77
CA PHE A 136 -3.58 3.41 1.45
C PHE A 136 -3.92 3.33 -0.05
N ALA A 137 -3.72 2.16 -0.64
CA ALA A 137 -4.20 1.82 -1.98
C ALA A 137 -5.01 0.51 -1.97
N PRO A 138 -6.21 0.48 -1.34
CA PRO A 138 -7.04 -0.71 -1.29
C PRO A 138 -7.60 -1.07 -2.68
N SER A 139 -7.61 -2.37 -2.99
CA SER A 139 -8.24 -2.98 -4.16
C SER A 139 -9.37 -3.95 -3.74
N THR A 140 -10.10 -3.59 -2.68
CA THR A 140 -11.16 -4.42 -2.09
C THR A 140 -12.11 -4.96 -3.18
N ARG A 141 -12.22 -6.29 -3.23
CA ARG A 141 -12.98 -6.99 -4.27
C ARG A 141 -14.48 -6.64 -4.21
N PRO A 142 -15.18 -6.68 -5.35
CA PRO A 142 -16.64 -6.59 -5.39
C PRO A 142 -17.29 -7.60 -4.45
N GLY A 143 -18.42 -7.24 -3.85
CA GLY A 143 -19.13 -8.08 -2.88
C GLY A 143 -18.50 -8.14 -1.47
N SER A 144 -17.23 -7.76 -1.29
CA SER A 144 -16.66 -7.66 0.06
C SER A 144 -17.17 -6.41 0.78
N GLY A 145 -17.86 -6.61 1.90
CA GLY A 145 -18.32 -5.55 2.79
C GLY A 145 -17.21 -4.88 3.59
N TYR A 146 -16.02 -5.48 3.65
CA TYR A 146 -14.89 -5.02 4.45
C TYR A 146 -13.62 -4.89 3.60
N GLY A 147 -12.76 -3.94 3.99
CA GLY A 147 -11.44 -3.72 3.42
C GLY A 147 -10.45 -3.42 4.53
N PHE A 148 -9.76 -2.28 4.45
CA PHE A 148 -8.86 -1.85 5.50
C PHE A 148 -9.59 -1.08 6.61
N LEU A 149 -9.11 -1.25 7.84
CA LEU A 149 -9.49 -0.47 9.01
C LEU A 149 -8.21 -0.05 9.74
N ALA A 150 -7.98 1.24 9.90
CA ALA A 150 -7.03 1.78 10.87
C ALA A 150 -7.82 2.32 12.06
N VAL A 151 -7.52 1.83 13.26
CA VAL A 151 -8.22 2.20 14.50
C VAL A 151 -7.21 2.45 15.61
N ALA A 152 -7.45 3.50 16.42
CA ALA A 152 -6.58 3.87 17.53
C ALA A 152 -5.09 3.96 17.10
N SER A 153 -4.85 4.43 15.88
CA SER A 153 -3.52 4.44 15.25
C SER A 153 -3.00 5.88 15.13
N SER A 154 -1.69 6.03 14.93
CA SER A 154 -1.07 7.33 14.72
C SER A 154 -0.53 7.46 13.31
N PHE A 155 -0.83 8.57 12.65
CA PHE A 155 -0.31 8.92 11.34
C PHE A 155 0.71 10.05 11.50
N ASP A 156 1.98 9.72 11.35
CA ASP A 156 3.11 10.64 11.49
C ASP A 156 3.95 10.70 10.21
N ALA A 157 4.95 11.59 10.18
CA ALA A 157 5.84 11.71 9.05
C ALA A 157 7.29 11.98 9.48
N VAL A 158 8.22 11.53 8.65
CA VAL A 158 9.67 11.75 8.81
C VAL A 158 10.28 12.35 7.54
N GLY A 159 11.53 12.80 7.64
CA GLY A 159 12.26 13.41 6.52
C GLY A 159 11.81 14.84 6.17
N GLY A 160 11.23 15.56 7.14
CA GLY A 160 10.84 16.97 6.98
C GLY A 160 9.62 17.17 6.09
N ALA A 161 8.69 16.20 6.03
CA ALA A 161 7.48 16.29 5.23
C ALA A 161 6.71 17.61 5.47
N ALA A 162 6.41 18.34 4.39
CA ALA A 162 5.62 19.54 4.46
C ALA A 162 4.16 19.23 4.82
N ALA A 163 3.52 20.17 5.50
CA ALA A 163 2.11 20.09 5.84
C ALA A 163 1.21 19.98 4.59
N ASN A 164 0.05 19.33 4.71
CA ASN A 164 -0.99 19.30 3.67
C ASN A 164 -0.52 18.75 2.31
N THR A 165 0.38 17.77 2.29
CA THR A 165 0.94 17.19 1.06
C THR A 165 0.50 15.75 0.80
N VAL A 166 0.26 14.96 1.85
CA VAL A 166 0.02 13.51 1.79
C VAL A 166 -1.45 13.18 1.75
N SER A 167 -1.83 12.24 0.88
CA SER A 167 -3.19 11.73 0.78
C SER A 167 -3.35 10.48 1.65
N LEU A 168 -4.46 10.37 2.38
CA LEU A 168 -4.81 9.18 3.16
C LEU A 168 -4.98 7.95 2.25
N GLY A 169 -5.47 8.13 1.02
CA GLY A 169 -5.53 7.00 0.10
C GLY A 169 -6.01 7.32 -1.30
N ARG A 170 -5.95 6.30 -2.15
CA ARG A 170 -6.59 6.23 -3.47
C ARG A 170 -7.09 4.82 -3.72
N ALA A 171 -8.03 4.64 -4.64
CA ALA A 171 -8.41 3.28 -5.02
C ALA A 171 -7.30 2.68 -5.89
N TRP A 172 -6.88 1.46 -5.57
CA TRP A 172 -6.21 0.62 -6.54
C TRP A 172 -7.30 -0.14 -7.30
N ASP A 173 -7.66 0.37 -8.47
CA ASP A 173 -8.60 -0.32 -9.37
C ASP A 173 -7.84 -1.46 -10.07
N GLU A 174 -7.45 -2.47 -9.28
CA GLU A 174 -6.55 -3.55 -9.65
C GLU A 174 -7.01 -4.28 -10.92
N SER A 175 -6.05 -4.52 -11.83
CA SER A 175 -6.29 -5.15 -13.13
C SER A 175 -7.26 -4.41 -14.07
N VAL A 176 -7.65 -3.17 -13.74
CA VAL A 176 -8.35 -2.28 -14.68
C VAL A 176 -7.30 -1.54 -15.50
N GLY A 177 -7.37 -1.64 -16.84
CA GLY A 177 -6.37 -1.05 -17.73
C GLY A 177 -6.45 0.48 -17.85
N SER A 178 -7.67 1.03 -17.83
CA SER A 178 -7.92 2.47 -17.93
C SER A 178 -9.32 2.80 -17.40
N LEU A 179 -9.62 4.09 -17.17
CA LEU A 179 -10.92 4.53 -16.66
C LEU A 179 -12.12 3.99 -17.48
N PRO A 180 -12.12 3.98 -18.84
CA PRO A 180 -13.18 3.35 -19.63
C PRO A 180 -13.41 1.85 -19.35
N ASN A 181 -12.42 1.13 -18.83
CA ASN A 181 -12.57 -0.29 -18.48
C ASN A 181 -13.13 -0.52 -17.08
N TYR A 182 -13.37 0.54 -16.29
CA TYR A 182 -13.97 0.42 -14.97
C TYR A 182 -15.46 0.09 -15.09
N VAL A 183 -15.89 -1.01 -14.47
CA VAL A 183 -17.27 -1.48 -14.50
C VAL A 183 -17.88 -1.35 -13.11
N ASN A 184 -18.94 -0.55 -13.00
CA ASN A 184 -19.67 -0.35 -11.75
C ASN A 184 -20.14 -1.69 -11.15
N GLY A 185 -19.88 -1.89 -9.86
CA GLY A 185 -20.24 -3.11 -9.14
C GLY A 185 -19.40 -4.35 -9.47
N SER A 186 -18.54 -4.32 -10.49
CA SER A 186 -17.74 -5.48 -10.93
C SER A 186 -16.23 -5.26 -10.87
N SER A 187 -15.74 -4.04 -11.09
CA SER A 187 -14.34 -3.69 -10.83
C SER A 187 -14.07 -3.59 -9.32
N PRO A 188 -12.82 -3.82 -8.87
CA PRO A 188 -12.43 -3.51 -7.50
C PRO A 188 -12.78 -2.07 -7.14
N ASN A 189 -13.27 -1.86 -5.92
CA ASN A 189 -13.53 -0.53 -5.40
C ASN A 189 -13.02 -0.47 -3.97
N GLY A 190 -11.80 0.03 -3.78
CA GLY A 190 -11.12 0.02 -2.49
C GLY A 190 -11.98 0.53 -1.34
N LYS A 191 -11.91 -0.15 -0.18
CA LYS A 191 -12.52 0.28 1.07
C LYS A 191 -11.46 0.48 2.14
N VAL A 192 -11.46 1.67 2.75
CA VAL A 192 -10.67 1.96 3.95
C VAL A 192 -11.48 2.81 4.91
N VAL A 193 -11.39 2.49 6.20
CA VAL A 193 -11.92 3.30 7.30
C VAL A 193 -10.75 3.69 8.21
N ILE A 194 -10.61 4.97 8.51
CA ILE A 194 -9.64 5.47 9.50
C ILE A 194 -10.43 6.08 10.64
N ARG A 195 -10.34 5.51 11.85
CA ARG A 195 -11.14 5.97 12.98
C ARG A 195 -10.36 6.08 14.26
N GLU A 196 -10.78 6.99 15.13
CA GLU A 196 -10.21 7.17 16.47
C GLU A 196 -8.68 7.28 16.42
N SER A 197 -8.16 7.89 15.35
CA SER A 197 -6.73 7.93 15.04
C SER A 197 -6.23 9.37 15.03
N SER A 198 -4.95 9.57 15.33
CA SER A 198 -4.33 10.89 15.25
C SER A 198 -3.69 11.11 13.87
N LEU A 199 -4.02 12.21 13.21
CA LEU A 199 -3.53 12.59 11.90
C LEU A 199 -2.56 13.77 12.00
N GLY A 200 -1.31 13.56 11.58
CA GLY A 200 -0.28 14.59 11.56
C GLY A 200 -0.51 15.65 10.47
N ALA A 201 0.14 16.81 10.63
CA ALA A 201 -0.05 17.99 9.76
C ALA A 201 0.30 17.75 8.27
N HIS A 202 1.07 16.70 7.95
CA HIS A 202 1.41 16.31 6.58
C HIS A 202 0.20 15.82 5.78
N VAL A 203 -0.86 15.34 6.44
CA VAL A 203 -2.09 14.86 5.80
C VAL A 203 -2.88 16.03 5.21
N ARG A 204 -3.44 15.82 4.02
CA ARG A 204 -4.30 16.80 3.35
C ARG A 204 -5.65 16.93 4.04
N LYS A 205 -6.01 18.13 4.50
CA LYS A 205 -7.29 18.38 5.19
C LYS A 205 -8.50 18.38 4.26
N SER A 206 -8.44 19.11 3.15
CA SER A 206 -9.61 19.35 2.28
C SER A 206 -9.82 18.26 1.22
N ALA A 207 -8.74 17.63 0.77
CA ALA A 207 -8.78 16.55 -0.22
C ALA A 207 -7.82 15.42 0.19
N PRO A 208 -8.12 14.69 1.28
CA PRO A 208 -7.31 13.57 1.74
C PRO A 208 -7.31 12.38 0.78
N TRP A 209 -8.29 12.30 -0.13
CA TRP A 209 -8.48 11.18 -1.04
C TRP A 209 -8.14 11.56 -2.48
N LYS A 210 -7.26 10.76 -3.11
CA LYS A 210 -6.85 10.94 -4.51
C LYS A 210 -7.70 10.14 -5.49
N ALA A 211 -7.64 10.55 -6.75
CA ALA A 211 -8.09 9.74 -7.87
C ALA A 211 -7.39 8.37 -7.89
N SER A 212 -8.09 7.37 -8.41
CA SER A 212 -7.61 5.98 -8.46
C SER A 212 -6.38 5.82 -9.36
N THR A 213 -5.78 4.64 -9.30
CA THR A 213 -4.65 4.25 -10.17
C THR A 213 -4.96 4.32 -11.67
N VAL A 214 -6.24 4.27 -12.07
CA VAL A 214 -6.67 4.41 -13.47
C VAL A 214 -7.26 5.78 -13.80
N GLY A 215 -7.16 6.74 -12.87
CA GLY A 215 -7.67 8.10 -13.05
C GLY A 215 -9.16 8.27 -12.75
N ARG A 216 -9.81 7.30 -12.10
CA ARG A 216 -11.19 7.47 -11.62
C ARG A 216 -11.20 8.54 -10.53
N PRO A 217 -11.95 9.63 -10.66
CA PRO A 217 -11.99 10.68 -9.64
C PRO A 217 -12.42 10.13 -8.28
N TYR A 218 -11.89 10.69 -7.21
CA TYR A 218 -12.49 10.48 -5.89
C TYR A 218 -13.89 11.09 -5.90
N CYS A 219 -14.88 10.31 -5.44
CA CYS A 219 -16.25 10.78 -5.37
C CYS A 219 -17.03 10.07 -4.27
N SER A 220 -17.77 10.83 -3.46
CA SER A 220 -18.53 10.34 -2.30
C SER A 220 -20.05 10.28 -2.52
N SER A 221 -20.58 10.96 -3.54
CA SER A 221 -22.01 11.00 -3.87
C SER A 221 -22.24 11.50 -5.31
N GLY A 222 -23.30 11.04 -5.98
CA GLY A 222 -23.67 11.55 -7.32
C GLY A 222 -22.65 11.24 -8.42
N CYS A 223 -21.94 10.12 -8.29
CA CYS A 223 -20.78 9.78 -9.11
C CYS A 223 -21.16 9.02 -10.38
N THR A 224 -20.43 9.25 -11.48
CA THR A 224 -20.55 8.47 -12.73
C THR A 224 -20.09 7.02 -12.53
N GLN A 225 -18.91 6.83 -11.94
CA GLN A 225 -18.45 5.52 -11.47
C GLN A 225 -18.89 5.28 -10.02
N SER A 226 -18.70 4.06 -9.52
CA SER A 226 -19.08 3.70 -8.15
C SER A 226 -18.45 4.65 -7.13
N VAL A 227 -19.25 5.08 -6.15
CA VAL A 227 -18.79 5.90 -5.03
C VAL A 227 -17.58 5.25 -4.35
N ASN A 228 -16.55 6.04 -4.02
CA ASN A 228 -15.41 5.55 -3.25
C ASN A 228 -15.87 5.15 -1.85
N ARG A 229 -15.22 4.13 -1.28
CA ARG A 229 -15.55 3.59 0.04
C ARG A 229 -14.50 4.01 1.08
N PHE A 230 -14.20 5.30 1.14
CA PHE A 230 -13.19 5.88 2.02
C PHE A 230 -13.87 6.71 3.09
N TYR A 231 -13.56 6.40 4.35
CA TYR A 231 -14.27 6.97 5.49
C TYR A 231 -13.33 7.32 6.61
N GLU A 232 -13.69 8.38 7.32
CA GLU A 232 -13.06 8.81 8.56
C GLU A 232 -14.10 8.84 9.68
N TYR A 233 -13.69 8.61 10.92
CA TYR A 233 -14.59 8.74 12.07
C TYR A 233 -13.82 9.07 13.35
N ALA A 234 -14.15 10.21 13.98
CA ALA A 234 -13.55 10.65 15.25
C ALA A 234 -12.01 10.66 15.22
N ASN A 235 -11.42 11.06 14.09
CA ASN A 235 -9.99 11.32 14.02
C ASN A 235 -9.67 12.66 14.70
N SER A 236 -8.42 12.82 15.13
CA SER A 236 -7.93 14.06 15.75
C SER A 236 -6.59 14.48 15.15
N GLY A 237 -6.05 15.62 15.58
CA GLY A 237 -4.72 16.08 15.19
C GLY A 237 -4.73 17.09 14.04
N ALA A 238 -3.56 17.66 13.75
CA ALA A 238 -3.44 18.76 12.79
C ALA A 238 -3.79 18.37 11.34
N GLY A 239 -3.89 17.09 11.02
CA GLY A 239 -4.29 16.56 9.72
C GLY A 239 -5.75 16.14 9.62
N SER A 240 -6.52 16.12 10.71
CA SER A 240 -7.95 15.83 10.65
C SER A 240 -8.70 17.05 10.12
N ALA A 241 -9.70 16.81 9.26
CA ALA A 241 -10.73 17.80 8.98
C ALA A 241 -11.59 17.99 10.24
N ASP A 242 -12.08 19.20 10.43
CA ASP A 242 -13.02 19.54 11.52
C ASP A 242 -14.40 18.92 11.27
#